data_AF-A0A380KMF9-F1
#
_entry.id   AF-A0A380KMF9-F1
#
_cell.length_a   1.000
_cell.length_b   1.000
_cell.length_c   1.000
_cell.angle_alpha   90.00
_cell.angle_beta   90.00
_cell.angle_gamma   90.00
#
_symmetry.space_group_name_H-M   'P 1'
#
loop_
_entity.id
_entity.type
_entity.pdbx_description
1 polymer ?
#
loop_
_entity_poly.entity_id
_entity_poly.type
_entity_poly.pdbx_seq_one_letter_code
_entity_poly.pdbx_strand_id
1 'polypeptide(L)'
;MQTQSSAKILLLEHQNAVSAVDRINGFLDTIKGHDAYQVVDRKDCLGQTELSMPQVESVINSAESFDTVMALNDQVAIVALAAIENMGLTDTVKIYGVDGSPDMKILLATTSSIQATIAQSPITIGEKAIQAGYQLDKGKKGSVAKF
;
A
#
# COMPACT_ATOMS: atom_id res chain seq x y z
N MET A 1 9.34 -16.49 -5.45
CA MET A 1 8.23 -15.53 -5.36
C MET A 1 6.96 -16.31 -5.64
N GLN A 2 6.03 -16.40 -4.68
CA GLN A 2 4.74 -17.04 -4.95
C GLN A 2 3.88 -16.08 -5.76
N THR A 3 3.43 -16.50 -6.95
CA THR A 3 2.53 -15.72 -7.79
C THR A 3 1.09 -16.18 -7.58
N GLN A 4 0.13 -15.26 -7.74
CA GLN A 4 -1.30 -15.58 -7.77
C GLN A 4 -1.83 -15.41 -9.18
N SER A 5 -2.56 -16.39 -9.68
CA SER A 5 -3.28 -16.30 -10.96
C SER A 5 -4.57 -15.50 -10.88
N SER A 6 -5.09 -15.26 -9.67
CA SER A 6 -6.29 -14.45 -9.38
C SER A 6 -6.22 -13.89 -7.96
N ALA A 7 -6.95 -12.81 -7.69
CA ALA A 7 -7.08 -12.24 -6.35
C ALA A 7 -8.40 -11.50 -6.16
N LYS A 8 -8.94 -11.55 -4.94
CA LYS A 8 -9.98 -10.66 -4.44
C LYS A 8 -9.36 -9.65 -3.49
N ILE A 9 -9.37 -8.39 -3.90
CA ILE A 9 -8.50 -7.35 -3.38
C ILE A 9 -9.31 -6.33 -2.58
N LEU A 10 -8.93 -6.16 -1.31
CA LEU A 10 -9.31 -5.03 -0.48
C LEU A 10 -8.27 -3.91 -0.64
N LEU A 11 -8.72 -2.71 -1.02
CA LEU A 11 -7.86 -1.52 -1.06
C LEU A 11 -8.00 -0.72 0.22
N LEU A 12 -6.87 -0.36 0.84
CA LEU A 12 -6.81 0.56 1.97
C LEU A 12 -6.12 1.86 1.55
N GLU A 13 -6.86 2.95 1.55
CA GLU A 13 -6.56 4.16 0.80
C GLU A 13 -6.44 5.40 1.68
N HIS A 14 -5.97 6.50 1.06
CA HIS A 14 -6.06 7.84 1.62
C HIS A 14 -6.33 8.82 0.48
N GLN A 15 -7.58 9.26 0.33
CA GLN A 15 -8.00 10.01 -0.86
C GLN A 15 -7.46 11.45 -0.92
N ASN A 16 -7.01 11.99 0.21
CA ASN A 16 -6.52 13.37 0.30
C ASN A 16 -4.99 13.50 0.20
N ALA A 17 -4.24 12.39 0.13
CA ALA A 17 -2.80 12.41 -0.08
C ALA A 17 -2.47 11.98 -1.51
N VAL A 18 -1.93 12.90 -2.30
CA VAL A 18 -1.58 12.67 -3.72
C VAL A 18 -0.71 11.43 -3.90
N SER A 19 0.32 11.25 -3.05
CA SER A 19 1.19 10.08 -3.11
C SER A 19 0.44 8.76 -2.86
N ALA A 20 -0.53 8.75 -1.94
CA ALA A 20 -1.33 7.56 -1.65
C ALA A 20 -2.28 7.24 -2.81
N VAL A 21 -2.92 8.27 -3.37
CA VAL A 21 -3.78 8.16 -4.56
C VAL A 21 -2.98 7.62 -5.75
N ASP A 22 -1.79 8.16 -6.01
CA ASP A 22 -0.94 7.73 -7.13
C ASP A 22 -0.48 6.28 -6.99
N ARG A 23 -0.14 5.83 -5.77
CA ARG A 23 0.22 4.43 -5.50
C ARG A 23 -0.92 3.48 -5.84
N ILE A 24 -2.14 3.81 -5.40
CA ILE A 24 -3.34 2.99 -5.69
C ILE A 24 -3.70 3.04 -7.17
N ASN A 25 -3.64 4.20 -7.81
CA ASN A 25 -3.90 4.34 -9.24
C ASN A 25 -2.91 3.53 -10.08
N GLY A 26 -1.61 3.59 -9.76
CA GLY A 26 -0.60 2.78 -10.45
C GLY A 26 -0.84 1.27 -10.31
N PHE A 27 -1.31 0.83 -9.14
CA PHE A 27 -1.73 -0.56 -8.93
C PHE A 27 -2.96 -0.91 -9.79
N LEU A 28 -4.00 -0.06 -9.77
CA LEU A 28 -5.23 -0.24 -10.55
C LEU A 28 -4.96 -0.28 -12.06
N ASP A 29 -4.11 0.62 -12.55
CA ASP A 29 -3.70 0.68 -13.95
C ASP A 29 -2.96 -0.61 -14.37
N THR A 30 -2.19 -1.21 -13.46
CA THR A 30 -1.46 -2.46 -13.72
C THR A 30 -2.40 -3.66 -13.84
N ILE A 31 -3.45 -3.75 -13.01
CA ILE A 31 -4.41 -4.86 -13.05
C ILE A 31 -5.55 -4.65 -14.05
N LYS A 32 -5.62 -3.47 -14.67
CA LYS A 32 -6.66 -3.13 -15.64
C LYS A 32 -6.63 -4.09 -16.84
N GLY A 33 -7.78 -4.68 -17.16
CA GLY A 33 -7.90 -5.67 -18.24
C GLY A 33 -7.51 -7.09 -17.84
N HIS A 34 -7.19 -7.33 -16.56
CA HIS A 34 -6.97 -8.65 -16.00
C HIS A 34 -8.12 -9.07 -15.07
N ASP A 35 -9.19 -9.64 -15.62
CA ASP A 35 -10.44 -9.97 -14.91
C ASP A 35 -10.28 -10.92 -13.70
N ALA A 36 -9.15 -11.60 -13.62
CA ALA A 36 -8.79 -12.47 -12.50
C ALA A 36 -8.44 -11.70 -11.22
N TYR A 37 -8.12 -10.40 -11.30
CA TYR A 37 -7.82 -9.53 -10.17
C TYR A 37 -8.99 -8.57 -9.97
N GLN A 38 -9.74 -8.78 -8.89
CA GLN A 38 -10.99 -8.08 -8.64
C GLN A 38 -10.87 -7.26 -7.37
N VAL A 39 -11.06 -5.95 -7.48
CA VAL A 39 -11.23 -5.09 -6.31
C VAL A 39 -12.64 -5.31 -5.78
N VAL A 40 -12.74 -5.87 -4.58
CA VAL A 40 -14.04 -6.18 -3.95
C VAL A 40 -14.52 -5.00 -3.09
N ASP A 41 -13.62 -4.35 -2.37
CA ASP A 41 -13.94 -3.19 -1.52
C ASP A 41 -12.78 -2.21 -1.44
N ARG A 42 -13.09 -0.96 -1.06
CA ARG A 42 -12.14 0.16 -0.92
C ARG A 42 -12.47 0.94 0.34
N LYS A 43 -11.53 1.04 1.28
CA LYS A 43 -11.69 1.81 2.52
C LYS A 43 -10.73 2.97 2.59
N ASP A 44 -11.24 4.16 2.86
CA ASP A 44 -10.39 5.32 3.17
C ASP A 44 -10.01 5.28 4.65
N CYS A 45 -8.74 5.03 4.91
CA CYS A 45 -8.17 4.89 6.24
C CYS A 45 -7.39 6.14 6.68
N LEU A 46 -7.28 7.14 5.80
CA LEU A 46 -6.51 8.38 6.01
C LEU A 46 -5.03 8.18 6.43
N GLY A 47 -4.47 6.98 6.20
CA GLY A 47 -3.14 6.62 6.68
C GLY A 47 -3.03 6.49 8.21
N GLN A 48 -4.14 6.46 8.94
CA GLN A 48 -4.18 6.46 10.40
C GLN A 48 -4.49 5.07 10.95
N THR A 49 -3.77 4.67 11.99
CA THR A 49 -3.95 3.36 12.63
C THR A 49 -5.36 3.22 13.22
N GLU A 50 -5.83 4.25 13.90
CA GLU A 50 -7.10 4.28 14.63
C GLU A 50 -8.30 4.16 13.69
N LEU A 51 -8.17 4.66 12.46
CA LEU A 51 -9.21 4.59 11.43
C LEU A 51 -9.12 3.32 10.60
N SER A 52 -7.91 2.75 10.43
CA SER A 52 -7.69 1.56 9.60
C SER A 52 -8.30 0.30 10.22
N MET A 53 -8.09 0.08 11.52
CA MET A 53 -8.55 -1.14 12.22
C MET A 53 -10.06 -1.40 12.06
N PRO A 54 -10.96 -0.47 12.44
CA PRO A 54 -12.40 -0.72 12.34
C PRO A 54 -12.88 -0.89 10.90
N GLN A 55 -12.19 -0.31 9.91
CA GLN A 55 -12.54 -0.47 8.50
C GLN A 55 -12.25 -1.89 8.01
N VAL A 56 -11.09 -2.45 8.35
CA VAL A 56 -10.73 -3.83 7.98
C VAL A 56 -11.63 -4.82 8.70
N GLU A 57 -11.87 -4.64 10.00
CA GLU A 57 -12.79 -5.48 10.76
C GLU A 57 -14.21 -5.41 10.20
N SER A 58 -14.68 -4.23 9.77
CA SER A 58 -15.99 -4.07 9.13
C SER A 58 -16.10 -4.86 7.83
N VAL A 59 -15.05 -4.91 7.01
CA VAL A 59 -15.04 -5.70 5.75
C VAL A 59 -15.14 -7.19 6.09
N ILE A 60 -14.31 -7.67 7.02
CA ILE A 60 -14.31 -9.07 7.47
C ILE A 60 -15.71 -9.47 7.98
N ASN A 61 -16.33 -8.62 8.80
CA ASN A 61 -17.66 -8.87 9.37
C ASN A 61 -18.80 -8.79 8.35
N SER A 62 -18.63 -8.09 7.23
CA SER A 62 -19.63 -8.01 6.16
C SER A 62 -19.78 -9.31 5.36
N ALA A 63 -18.93 -10.31 5.63
CA ALA A 63 -18.80 -11.56 4.88
C ALA A 63 -18.36 -11.36 3.40
N GLU A 64 -17.85 -10.18 3.06
CA GLU A 64 -17.16 -9.94 1.79
C GLU A 64 -15.82 -10.67 1.79
N SER A 65 -15.67 -11.63 0.88
CA SER A 65 -14.43 -12.43 0.80
C SER A 65 -13.33 -11.65 0.10
N PHE A 66 -12.17 -11.53 0.74
CA PHE A 66 -10.92 -11.07 0.13
C PHE A 66 -9.79 -12.03 0.50
N ASP A 67 -8.80 -12.14 -0.38
CA ASP A 67 -7.58 -12.94 -0.17
C ASP A 67 -6.32 -12.08 -0.27
N THR A 68 -6.48 -10.80 -0.59
CA THR A 68 -5.40 -9.86 -0.84
C THR A 68 -5.75 -8.49 -0.29
N VAL A 69 -4.79 -7.84 0.38
CA VAL A 69 -4.86 -6.45 0.82
C VAL A 69 -3.75 -5.67 0.13
N MET A 70 -4.11 -4.61 -0.58
CA MET A 70 -3.17 -3.60 -1.06
C MET A 70 -3.38 -2.32 -0.26
N ALA A 71 -2.42 -2.01 0.61
CA ALA A 71 -2.45 -0.82 1.44
C ALA A 71 -1.61 0.30 0.82
N LEU A 72 -2.06 1.55 1.01
CA LEU A 72 -1.35 2.74 0.53
C LEU A 72 0.08 2.87 1.08
N ASN A 73 0.36 2.31 2.26
CA ASN A 73 1.66 2.30 2.91
C ASN A 73 1.81 1.14 3.91
N ASP A 74 3.02 0.99 4.46
CA ASP A 74 3.37 -0.06 5.41
C ASP A 74 2.63 0.07 6.73
N GLN A 75 2.39 1.30 7.23
CA GLN A 75 1.68 1.49 8.49
C GLN A 75 0.25 0.93 8.44
N VAL A 76 -0.47 1.23 7.36
CA VAL A 76 -1.83 0.71 7.14
C VAL A 76 -1.79 -0.81 6.87
N ALA A 77 -0.76 -1.31 6.17
CA ALA A 77 -0.58 -2.75 5.95
C ALA A 77 -0.39 -3.52 7.28
N ILE A 78 0.39 -2.98 8.21
CA ILE A 78 0.62 -3.57 9.54
C ILE A 78 -0.68 -3.60 10.35
N VAL A 79 -1.50 -2.55 10.26
CA VAL A 79 -2.80 -2.52 10.93
C VAL A 79 -3.77 -3.52 10.32
N ALA A 80 -3.75 -3.70 9.00
CA ALA A 80 -4.53 -4.74 8.34
C ALA A 80 -4.12 -6.15 8.80
N LEU A 81 -2.81 -6.41 8.92
CA LEU A 81 -2.30 -7.65 9.49
C LEU A 81 -2.86 -7.89 10.89
N ALA A 82 -2.77 -6.89 11.78
CA ALA A 82 -3.28 -7.00 13.14
C ALA A 82 -4.81 -7.27 13.19
N ALA A 83 -5.59 -6.61 12.33
CA ALA A 83 -7.03 -6.84 12.23
C ALA A 83 -7.36 -8.28 11.78
N ILE A 84 -6.63 -8.79 10.79
CA ILE A 84 -6.79 -10.14 10.24
C ILE A 84 -6.38 -11.20 11.28
N GLU A 85 -5.31 -10.95 12.02
CA GLU A 85 -4.85 -11.79 13.13
C GLU A 85 -5.88 -11.85 14.27
N ASN A 86 -6.44 -10.69 14.66
CA ASN A 86 -7.48 -10.61 15.70
C ASN A 86 -8.74 -11.42 15.35
N MET A 87 -9.04 -11.58 14.06
CA MET A 87 -10.18 -12.33 13.55
C MET A 87 -9.84 -13.80 13.24
N GLY A 88 -8.61 -14.24 13.51
CA GLY A 88 -8.17 -15.62 13.30
C GLY A 88 -8.04 -16.04 11.83
N LEU A 89 -7.89 -15.08 10.92
CA LEU A 89 -7.77 -15.31 9.47
C LEU A 89 -6.30 -15.38 8.99
N THR A 90 -5.39 -15.72 9.90
CA THR A 90 -3.95 -15.74 9.65
C THR A 90 -3.55 -16.66 8.50
N ASP A 91 -2.53 -16.27 7.72
CA ASP A 91 -1.93 -17.03 6.61
C ASP A 91 -2.84 -17.26 5.38
N THR A 92 -4.06 -16.73 5.38
CA THR A 92 -4.99 -16.80 4.23
C THR A 92 -4.97 -15.55 3.36
N VAL A 93 -4.56 -14.41 3.93
CA VAL A 93 -4.58 -13.11 3.25
C VAL A 93 -3.17 -12.64 2.95
N LYS A 94 -2.95 -12.24 1.70
CA LYS A 94 -1.68 -11.66 1.24
C LYS A 94 -1.71 -10.15 1.35
N ILE A 95 -0.73 -9.59 2.03
CA ILE A 95 -0.71 -8.17 2.39
C ILE A 95 0.49 -7.49 1.73
N TYR A 96 0.21 -6.37 1.07
CA TYR A 96 1.17 -5.55 0.33
C TYR A 96 1.16 -4.12 0.87
N GLY A 97 2.35 -3.54 1.02
CA GLY A 97 2.54 -2.17 1.46
C GLY A 97 3.53 -1.39 0.58
N VAL A 98 3.75 -0.14 0.99
CA VAL A 98 4.71 0.78 0.38
C VAL A 98 5.40 1.51 1.52
N ASP A 99 6.71 1.68 1.44
CA ASP A 99 7.61 2.56 2.22
C ASP A 99 8.93 1.81 2.49
N GLY A 100 8.88 0.49 2.67
CA GLY A 100 10.05 -0.34 2.99
C GLY A 100 10.57 -0.08 4.40
N SER A 101 9.66 0.14 5.35
CA SER A 101 9.98 0.49 6.73
C SER A 101 10.78 -0.63 7.43
N PRO A 102 11.58 -0.31 8.47
CA PRO A 102 12.27 -1.32 9.26
C PRO A 102 11.32 -2.40 9.80
N ASP A 103 10.16 -2.00 10.31
CA ASP A 103 9.15 -2.91 10.86
C ASP A 103 8.59 -3.83 9.77
N MET A 104 8.28 -3.28 8.59
CA MET A 104 7.78 -4.07 7.47
C MET A 104 8.83 -5.05 6.95
N LYS A 105 10.13 -4.72 7.01
CA LYS A 105 11.21 -5.65 6.66
C LYS A 105 11.31 -6.82 7.63
N ILE A 106 11.12 -6.57 8.92
CA ILE A 106 11.08 -7.63 9.93
C ILE A 106 9.88 -8.54 9.65
N LEU A 107 8.69 -7.96 9.49
CA LEU A 107 7.47 -8.71 9.22
C LEU A 107 7.54 -9.50 7.91
N LEU A 108 8.14 -8.94 6.86
CA LEU A 108 8.38 -9.66 5.60
C LEU A 108 9.26 -10.91 5.79
N ALA A 109 10.16 -10.91 6.78
CA ALA A 109 11.02 -12.05 7.09
C ALA A 109 10.37 -13.07 8.03
N THR A 110 9.37 -12.67 8.83
CA THR A 110 8.81 -13.49 9.92
C THR A 110 7.35 -13.87 9.74
N THR A 111 6.61 -13.19 8.87
CA THR A 111 5.15 -13.28 8.79
C THR A 111 4.73 -13.65 7.37
N SER A 112 4.13 -14.83 7.20
CA SER A 112 3.82 -15.39 5.88
C SER A 112 2.77 -14.57 5.11
N SER A 113 1.87 -13.89 5.82
CA SER A 113 0.83 -13.04 5.22
C SER A 113 1.41 -11.80 4.54
N ILE A 114 2.58 -11.32 4.95
CA ILE A 114 3.23 -10.14 4.36
C ILE A 114 4.03 -10.58 3.14
N GLN A 115 3.62 -10.15 1.95
CA GLN A 115 4.19 -10.64 0.69
C GLN A 115 5.19 -9.67 0.06
N ALA A 116 4.98 -8.36 0.19
CA ALA A 116 5.94 -7.36 -0.28
C ALA A 116 5.71 -5.99 0.35
N THR A 117 6.77 -5.17 0.31
CA THR A 117 6.69 -3.72 0.44
C THR A 117 7.57 -3.06 -0.62
N ILE A 118 7.09 -1.96 -1.21
CA ILE A 118 7.85 -1.17 -2.16
C ILE A 118 8.63 -0.09 -1.41
N ALA A 119 9.95 -0.26 -1.32
CA ALA A 119 10.81 0.65 -0.57
C ALA A 119 10.91 2.04 -1.20
N GLN A 120 10.90 3.07 -0.35
CA GLN A 120 11.22 4.44 -0.74
C GLN A 120 12.61 4.83 -0.21
N SER A 121 13.26 5.80 -0.86
CA SER A 121 14.49 6.42 -0.38
C SER A 121 14.24 7.90 -0.05
N PRO A 122 13.77 8.23 1.18
CA PRO A 122 13.51 9.61 1.58
C PRO A 122 14.74 10.51 1.46
N ILE A 123 15.94 9.98 1.71
CA ILE A 123 17.21 10.70 1.56
C ILE A 123 17.40 11.11 0.10
N THR A 124 17.31 10.17 -0.84
CA THR A 124 17.46 10.46 -2.28
C THR A 124 16.35 11.39 -2.80
N ILE A 125 15.12 11.25 -2.29
CA ILE A 125 14.01 12.15 -2.64
C ILE A 125 14.33 13.57 -2.17
N GLY A 126 14.79 13.74 -0.92
CA GLY A 126 15.17 15.05 -0.37
C GLY A 126 16.34 15.69 -1.12
N GLU A 127 17.38 14.92 -1.44
CA GLU A 127 18.51 15.38 -2.26
C GLU A 127 18.05 15.88 -3.63
N LYS A 128 17.19 15.11 -4.32
CA LYS A 128 16.63 15.50 -5.62
C LYS A 128 15.77 16.76 -5.51
N ALA A 129 14.98 16.91 -4.44
CA ALA A 129 14.16 18.09 -4.22
C ALA A 129 15.01 19.36 -4.05
N ILE A 130 16.07 19.29 -3.23
CA ILE A 130 17.01 20.41 -3.06
C ILE A 130 17.77 20.72 -4.36
N GLN A 131 18.22 19.69 -5.08
CA GLN A 131 18.86 19.87 -6.39
C GLN A 131 17.93 20.60 -7.37
N ALA A 132 16.65 20.19 -7.44
CA ALA A 132 15.66 20.86 -8.27
C ALA A 132 15.48 22.33 -7.87
N GLY A 133 15.42 22.63 -6.56
CA GLY A 133 15.39 23.99 -6.04
C GLY A 133 16.56 24.85 -6.53
N TYR A 134 17.79 24.34 -6.44
CA TYR A 134 18.99 25.04 -6.95
C TYR A 134 18.99 25.23 -8.47
N GLN A 135 18.42 24.30 -9.25
CA GLN A 135 18.31 24.50 -10.71
C GLN A 135 17.33 25.64 -11.02
N LEU A 136 16.20 25.71 -10.31
CA LEU A 136 15.20 26.77 -10.48
C LEU A 136 15.77 28.15 -10.10
N ASP A 137 16.50 28.24 -8.98
CA ASP A 137 17.19 29.47 -8.55
C ASP A 137 18.17 29.99 -9.62
N LYS A 138 18.86 29.06 -10.30
CA LYS A 138 19.77 29.38 -11.43
C LYS A 138 19.06 29.64 -12.76
N GLY A 139 17.74 29.81 -12.75
CA GLY A 139 16.93 30.10 -13.94
C GLY A 139 16.77 28.93 -14.92
N LYS A 140 17.14 27.70 -14.51
CA LYS A 140 16.92 26.51 -15.34
C LYS A 140 15.50 26.00 -15.12
N LYS A 141 14.82 25.63 -16.21
CA LYS A 141 13.48 25.04 -16.12
C LYS A 141 13.56 23.69 -15.41
N GLY A 142 12.72 23.49 -14.40
CA GLY A 142 12.57 22.20 -13.74
C GLY A 142 11.98 21.18 -14.71
N SER A 143 12.62 20.03 -14.86
CA SER A 143 12.01 18.84 -15.44
C SER A 143 11.25 18.11 -14.34
N VAL A 144 10.00 17.72 -14.60
CA VAL A 144 9.26 16.80 -13.71
C VAL A 144 10.05 15.49 -13.67
N ALA A 145 10.59 15.14 -12.50
CA ALA A 145 11.21 13.85 -12.30
C ALA A 145 10.11 12.78 -12.43
N LYS A 146 10.20 11.94 -13.46
CA LYS A 146 9.47 10.67 -13.49
C LYS A 146 10.20 9.71 -12.56
N PHE A 147 9.52 9.28 -11.50
CA PHE A 147 10.00 8.26 -10.56
C PHE A 147 9.49 6.88 -11.00
#